data_AF-A0A7S2VLA3-F1
#
_entry.id   AF-A0A7S2VLA3-F1
#
_cell.length_a   1.000
_cell.length_b   1.000
_cell.length_c   1.000
_cell.angle_alpha   90.00
_cell.angle_beta   90.00
_cell.angle_gamma   90.00
#
_symmetry.space_group_name_H-M   'P 1'
#
loop_
_entity.id
_entity.type
_entity.pdbx_description
1 polymer ?
#
loop_
_entity_poly.entity_id
_entity_poly.type
_entity_poly.pdbx_seq_one_letter_code
_entity_poly.pdbx_strand_id
1 'polypeptide(L)'
;ARRPGQMAQDRPRNAVPRRVNIIFRGKVDWALVKPERGDCPAAATGVALLQARPGWRTCAWNKWLLRVPKQGWDEQGRPRTCILRNDRHPQRSLRADEPVCIDNSQWTAKHTWVLEYDDGAQSPDSVMAPFRIRSQWDSRYLVVDEDSRQLALQS
;
A
#
# COMPACT_ATOMS: atom_id res chain seq x y z
N ALA A 1 -17.58 30.73 30.37
CA ALA A 1 -16.49 29.74 30.56
C ALA A 1 -16.27 28.98 29.24
N ARG A 2 -15.18 29.28 28.52
CA ARG A 2 -14.78 28.55 27.30
C ARG A 2 -13.87 27.39 27.72
N ARG A 3 -14.16 26.16 27.26
CA ARG A 3 -13.30 25.00 27.51
C ARG A 3 -12.00 25.15 26.69
N PRO A 4 -10.81 25.10 27.31
CA PRO A 4 -9.55 24.95 26.60
C PRO A 4 -9.30 23.46 26.32
N GLY A 5 -8.74 23.14 25.16
CA GLY A 5 -8.08 21.85 24.95
C GLY A 5 -8.88 20.79 24.20
N GLN A 6 -9.30 21.07 22.97
CA GLN A 6 -9.12 20.08 21.91
C GLN A 6 -8.15 20.71 20.92
N MET A 7 -6.85 20.55 21.20
CA MET A 7 -5.85 20.60 20.15
C MET A 7 -6.35 19.66 19.06
N ALA A 8 -6.80 20.23 17.94
CA ALA A 8 -6.73 19.55 16.68
C ALA A 8 -5.31 18.99 16.63
N GLN A 9 -5.17 17.67 16.76
CA GLN A 9 -3.92 17.02 16.41
C GLN A 9 -3.66 17.45 14.98
N ASP A 10 -2.73 18.39 14.82
CA ASP A 10 -2.22 18.85 13.55
C ASP A 10 -1.90 17.58 12.77
N ARG A 11 -2.78 17.22 11.85
CA ARG A 11 -2.43 16.18 10.88
C ARG A 11 -1.24 16.79 10.15
N PRO A 12 -0.08 16.12 10.12
CA PRO A 12 1.06 16.64 9.38
C PRO A 12 0.58 16.97 7.96
N ARG A 13 0.97 18.15 7.45
CA ARG A 13 0.57 18.64 6.10
C ARG A 13 0.94 17.66 4.98
N ASN A 14 1.77 16.65 5.28
CA ASN A 14 2.20 15.58 4.40
C ASN A 14 1.52 14.22 4.73
N ALA A 15 0.32 14.25 5.31
CA ALA A 15 -0.39 13.02 5.67
C ALA A 15 -0.67 12.17 4.44
N VAL A 16 -0.04 11.00 4.38
CA VAL A 16 -0.24 10.02 3.30
C VAL A 16 -1.74 9.76 3.13
N PRO A 17 -2.25 9.81 1.89
CA PRO A 17 -3.64 9.49 1.64
C PRO A 17 -3.97 8.14 2.24
N ARG A 18 -5.08 8.05 3.00
CA ARG A 18 -5.53 6.76 3.53
C ARG A 18 -5.80 5.74 2.43
N ARG A 19 -6.12 6.20 1.22
CA ARG A 19 -6.43 5.39 0.04
C ARG A 19 -5.40 5.64 -1.04
N VAL A 20 -4.68 4.61 -1.44
CA VAL A 20 -3.57 4.72 -2.40
C VAL A 20 -3.70 3.68 -3.52
N ASN A 21 -3.22 4.03 -4.70
CA ASN A 21 -2.81 3.02 -5.67
C ASN A 21 -1.32 2.76 -5.41
N ILE A 22 -0.91 1.50 -5.33
CA ILE A 22 0.49 1.12 -5.20
C ILE A 22 1.00 0.81 -6.59
N ILE A 23 2.03 1.54 -7.01
CA ILE A 23 2.62 1.42 -8.34
C ILE A 23 4.01 0.82 -8.22
N PHE A 24 4.26 -0.28 -8.92
CA PHE A 24 5.56 -0.88 -9.12
C PHE A 24 6.12 -0.38 -10.45
N ARG A 25 7.28 0.29 -10.39
CA ARG A 25 7.97 0.78 -11.59
C ARG A 25 8.88 -0.30 -12.15
N GLY A 26 8.90 -0.45 -13.46
CA GLY A 26 9.65 -1.49 -14.17
C GLY A 26 9.81 -1.16 -15.65
N LYS A 27 9.93 -2.17 -16.51
CA LYS A 27 9.83 -1.96 -17.97
C LYS A 27 8.45 -1.44 -18.35
N VAL A 28 7.44 -1.89 -17.61
CA VAL A 28 6.08 -1.39 -17.61
C VAL A 28 5.72 -1.03 -16.17
N ASP A 29 5.02 0.07 -15.99
CA ASP A 29 4.47 0.43 -14.68
C ASP A 29 3.24 -0.42 -14.37
N TRP A 30 3.25 -1.08 -13.22
CA TRP A 30 2.19 -1.97 -12.75
C TRP A 30 1.50 -1.39 -11.52
N ALA A 31 0.18 -1.46 -11.47
CA ALA A 31 -0.62 -1.12 -10.31
C ALA A 31 -1.10 -2.38 -9.59
N LEU A 32 -0.96 -2.38 -8.26
CA LEU A 32 -1.52 -3.41 -7.39
C LEU A 32 -3.05 -3.39 -7.42
N VAL A 33 -3.67 -4.52 -7.73
CA VAL A 33 -5.14 -4.66 -7.76
C VAL A 33 -5.63 -5.91 -7.02
N LYS A 34 -6.93 -5.90 -6.70
CA LYS A 34 -7.66 -7.06 -6.20
C LYS A 34 -8.69 -7.49 -7.25
N PRO A 35 -8.55 -8.66 -7.89
CA PRO A 35 -9.48 -9.07 -8.95
C PRO A 35 -10.83 -9.55 -8.41
N GLU A 36 -10.87 -10.16 -7.21
CA GLU A 36 -12.06 -10.89 -6.72
C GLU A 36 -12.47 -10.50 -5.30
N ARG A 37 -13.48 -11.16 -4.71
CA ARG A 37 -13.86 -10.99 -3.29
C ARG A 37 -13.27 -12.12 -2.45
N GLY A 38 -13.14 -11.90 -1.14
CA GLY A 38 -12.66 -12.92 -0.21
C GLY A 38 -11.16 -13.20 -0.32
N ASP A 39 -10.80 -14.45 0.00
CA ASP A 39 -9.44 -14.98 0.03
C ASP A 39 -9.00 -15.31 -1.39
N CYS A 40 -8.28 -14.39 -2.01
CA CYS A 40 -7.87 -14.51 -3.41
C CYS A 40 -6.43 -13.99 -3.59
N PRO A 41 -5.69 -14.50 -4.58
CA PRO A 41 -4.42 -13.93 -4.97
C PRO A 41 -4.56 -12.44 -5.29
N ALA A 42 -3.57 -11.66 -4.87
CA ALA A 42 -3.45 -10.28 -5.30
C ALA A 42 -2.75 -10.23 -6.66
N ALA A 43 -3.21 -9.33 -7.53
CA ALA A 43 -2.77 -9.27 -8.93
C ALA A 43 -2.21 -7.88 -9.27
N ALA A 44 -1.63 -7.77 -10.46
CA ALA A 44 -1.17 -6.51 -11.03
C ALA A 44 -1.89 -6.19 -12.35
N THR A 45 -2.05 -4.90 -12.64
CA THR A 45 -2.52 -4.40 -13.95
C THR A 45 -1.62 -3.28 -14.44
N GLY A 46 -1.44 -3.13 -15.74
CA GLY A 46 -0.66 -2.00 -16.28
C GLY A 46 -1.29 -0.66 -15.91
N VAL A 47 -0.46 0.32 -15.51
CA VAL A 47 -0.92 1.66 -15.10
C VAL A 47 -1.65 2.37 -16.24
N ALA A 48 -1.22 2.19 -17.49
CA ALA A 48 -1.92 2.75 -18.65
C ALA A 48 -3.40 2.29 -18.71
N LEU A 49 -3.68 1.02 -18.40
CA LEU A 49 -5.06 0.50 -18.36
C LEU A 49 -5.85 1.09 -17.18
N LEU A 50 -5.21 1.24 -16.02
CA LEU A 50 -5.81 1.89 -14.85
C LEU A 50 -6.19 3.34 -15.16
N GLN A 51 -5.33 4.08 -15.87
CA GLN A 51 -5.53 5.48 -16.22
C GLN A 51 -6.61 5.67 -17.30
N ALA A 52 -6.60 4.80 -18.32
CA ALA A 52 -7.55 4.84 -19.44
C ALA A 52 -9.01 4.62 -19.02
N ARG A 53 -9.28 4.08 -17.83
CA ARG A 53 -10.63 3.80 -17.31
C ARG A 53 -11.02 4.81 -16.22
N PRO A 54 -11.82 5.84 -16.51
CA PRO A 54 -12.20 6.86 -15.53
C PRO A 54 -12.81 6.30 -14.25
N GLY A 55 -13.70 5.30 -14.39
CA GLY A 55 -14.32 4.63 -13.25
C GLY A 55 -13.30 3.93 -12.34
N TRP A 56 -12.14 3.50 -12.86
CA TRP A 56 -11.11 2.88 -12.05
C TRP A 56 -10.26 3.88 -11.28
N ARG A 57 -10.12 5.10 -11.79
CA ARG A 57 -9.39 6.19 -11.12
C ARG A 57 -10.17 6.78 -9.94
N THR A 58 -11.48 6.93 -10.12
CA THR A 58 -12.36 7.59 -9.15
C THR A 58 -12.95 6.62 -8.13
N CYS A 59 -13.12 5.34 -8.48
CA CYS A 59 -13.69 4.35 -7.57
C CYS A 59 -12.72 4.03 -6.44
N ALA A 60 -13.19 4.15 -5.20
CA ALA A 60 -12.41 3.81 -4.01
C ALA A 60 -12.06 2.30 -3.95
N TRP A 61 -12.82 1.44 -4.64
CA TRP A 61 -12.64 -0.02 -4.60
C TRP A 61 -11.35 -0.51 -5.27
N ASN A 62 -10.76 0.28 -6.17
CA ASN A 62 -9.47 -0.04 -6.79
C ASN A 62 -8.27 0.47 -5.98
N LYS A 63 -8.53 1.12 -4.84
CA LYS A 63 -7.50 1.67 -3.97
C LYS A 63 -7.31 0.78 -2.76
N TRP A 64 -6.08 0.80 -2.25
CA TRP A 64 -5.70 0.14 -1.02
C TRP A 64 -5.84 1.11 0.15
N LEU A 65 -6.41 0.62 1.25
CA LEU A 65 -6.47 1.35 2.50
C LEU A 65 -5.18 1.11 3.28
N LEU A 66 -4.36 2.15 3.40
CA LEU A 66 -3.13 2.12 4.17
C LEU A 66 -3.45 2.29 5.66
N ARG A 67 -3.23 1.24 6.46
CA ARG A 67 -3.37 1.30 7.92
C ARG A 67 -2.01 1.30 8.58
N VAL A 68 -1.69 2.39 9.27
CA VAL A 68 -0.40 2.59 9.94
C VAL A 68 -0.64 2.50 11.46
N PRO A 69 0.06 1.63 12.20
CA PRO A 69 -0.02 1.59 13.66
C PRO A 69 0.57 2.89 14.25
N LYS A 70 0.29 3.18 15.53
CA LYS A 70 0.77 4.42 16.17
C LYS A 70 2.30 4.54 16.15
N GLN A 71 3.02 3.43 16.35
CA GLN A 71 4.48 3.38 16.26
C GLN A 71 5.01 3.14 14.83
N GLY A 72 4.12 3.09 13.83
CA GLY A 72 4.49 2.73 12.45
C GLY A 72 4.93 3.91 11.59
N TRP A 73 5.32 5.02 12.20
CA TRP A 73 5.74 6.24 11.52
C TRP A 73 7.24 6.47 11.74
N ASP A 74 7.94 7.01 10.75
CA ASP A 74 9.33 7.46 10.89
C ASP A 74 9.43 8.89 11.44
N GLU A 75 10.66 9.37 11.65
CA GLU A 75 10.95 10.70 12.18
C GLU A 75 10.50 11.83 11.24
N GLN A 76 10.33 11.55 9.95
CA GLN A 76 9.82 12.49 8.95
C GLN A 76 8.29 12.49 8.88
N GLY A 77 7.62 11.70 9.72
CA GLY A 77 6.16 11.59 9.76
C GLY A 77 5.58 10.77 8.59
N ARG A 78 6.37 9.85 8.02
CA ARG A 78 5.96 8.94 6.94
C ARG A 78 5.69 7.53 7.47
N PRO A 79 4.79 6.76 6.84
CA PRO A 79 4.54 5.37 7.23
C PRO A 79 5.78 4.48 7.03
N ARG A 80 6.39 4.01 8.11
CA ARG A 80 7.48 3.03 8.07
C ARG A 80 6.95 1.59 8.03
N THR A 81 5.85 1.32 8.73
CA THR A 81 5.22 -0.01 8.75
C THR A 81 3.73 0.13 8.56
N CYS A 82 3.10 -0.77 7.82
CA CYS A 82 1.68 -0.68 7.52
C CYS A 82 1.03 -2.04 7.28
N ILE A 83 -0.31 -2.02 7.31
CA ILE A 83 -1.16 -3.06 6.74
C ILE A 83 -1.83 -2.48 5.50
N LEU A 84 -1.71 -3.20 4.38
CA LEU A 84 -2.40 -2.89 3.12
C LEU A 84 -3.76 -3.58 3.11
N ARG A 85 -4.82 -2.81 3.32
CA ARG A 85 -6.18 -3.33 3.42
C ARG A 85 -6.96 -3.15 2.16
N ASN A 86 -7.89 -4.08 1.93
CA ASN A 86 -8.87 -3.90 0.89
C ASN A 86 -9.90 -2.82 1.30
N ASP A 87 -10.18 -1.83 0.44
CA ASP A 87 -11.15 -0.78 0.77
C ASP A 87 -12.59 -1.30 0.87
N ARG A 88 -12.98 -2.26 0.02
CA ARG A 88 -14.31 -2.88 0.01
C ARG A 88 -14.54 -3.85 1.17
N HIS A 89 -13.48 -4.47 1.67
CA HIS A 89 -13.49 -5.35 2.83
C HIS A 89 -12.35 -4.94 3.78
N PRO A 90 -12.55 -3.87 4.59
CA PRO A 90 -11.49 -3.31 5.44
C PRO A 90 -11.09 -4.21 6.62
N GLN A 91 -11.70 -5.37 6.76
CA GLN A 91 -11.27 -6.47 7.62
C GLN A 91 -10.31 -7.43 6.92
N ARG A 92 -10.02 -7.22 5.62
CA ARG A 92 -9.12 -8.06 4.83
C ARG A 92 -7.84 -7.31 4.47
N SER A 93 -6.70 -8.00 4.44
CA SER A 93 -5.40 -7.39 4.14
C SER A 93 -4.50 -8.29 3.31
N LEU A 94 -3.53 -7.67 2.64
CA LEU A 94 -2.49 -8.36 1.88
C LEU A 94 -1.55 -9.12 2.83
N ARG A 95 -1.40 -10.42 2.60
CA ARG A 95 -0.55 -11.36 3.32
C ARG A 95 0.71 -11.70 2.51
N ALA A 96 1.86 -11.58 3.14
CA ALA A 96 3.18 -11.95 2.66
C ALA A 96 3.42 -13.46 2.85
N ASP A 97 2.72 -14.27 2.07
CA ASP A 97 2.96 -15.70 1.88
C ASP A 97 2.94 -15.98 0.36
N GLU A 98 3.23 -17.21 -0.04
CA GLU A 98 3.09 -17.66 -1.43
C GLU A 98 1.86 -18.58 -1.57
N PRO A 99 0.91 -18.24 -2.46
CA PRO A 99 0.82 -17.00 -3.23
C PRO A 99 0.50 -15.79 -2.35
N VAL A 100 0.92 -14.60 -2.78
CA VAL A 100 0.56 -13.34 -2.12
C VAL A 100 -0.95 -13.16 -2.28
N CYS A 101 -1.67 -13.16 -1.17
CA CYS A 101 -3.14 -13.17 -1.19
C CYS A 101 -3.72 -12.16 -0.21
N ILE A 102 -5.00 -11.87 -0.37
CA ILE A 102 -5.75 -11.03 0.55
C ILE A 102 -6.63 -11.91 1.39
N ASP A 103 -6.43 -11.96 2.69
CA ASP A 103 -7.22 -12.77 3.61
C ASP A 103 -7.61 -11.98 4.87
N ASN A 104 -7.90 -12.64 5.99
CA ASN A 104 -8.28 -11.98 7.23
C ASN A 104 -7.19 -11.03 7.75
N SER A 105 -7.58 -9.82 8.13
CA SER A 105 -6.65 -8.84 8.66
C SER A 105 -6.27 -9.15 10.09
N GLN A 106 -5.13 -9.82 10.23
CA GLN A 106 -4.47 -10.03 11.50
C GLN A 106 -3.31 -9.04 11.62
N TRP A 107 -3.08 -8.47 12.80
CA TRP A 107 -1.87 -7.69 13.08
C TRP A 107 -0.69 -8.62 13.34
N THR A 108 -0.38 -9.47 12.37
CA THR A 108 0.73 -10.43 12.41
C THR A 108 1.83 -9.99 11.45
N ALA A 109 3.03 -10.55 11.63
CA ALA A 109 4.17 -10.28 10.76
C ALA A 109 3.86 -10.56 9.28
N LYS A 110 3.02 -11.57 8.98
CA LYS A 110 2.58 -11.90 7.61
C LYS A 110 1.73 -10.81 6.95
N HIS A 111 1.04 -9.97 7.69
CA HIS A 111 0.22 -8.90 7.12
C HIS A 111 0.88 -7.53 7.20
N THR A 112 2.04 -7.46 7.84
CA THR A 112 2.72 -6.21 8.12
C THR A 112 3.84 -6.02 7.11
N TRP A 113 3.82 -4.86 6.48
CA TRP A 113 4.74 -4.46 5.42
C TRP A 113 5.57 -3.28 5.89
N VAL A 114 6.88 -3.35 5.66
CA VAL A 114 7.83 -2.27 5.90
C VAL A 114 7.97 -1.48 4.61
N LEU A 115 7.82 -0.16 4.68
CA LEU A 115 8.06 0.74 3.56
C LEU A 115 9.47 1.33 3.72
N GLU A 116 10.35 1.01 2.78
CA GLU A 116 11.74 1.47 2.76
C GLU A 116 11.89 2.55 1.71
N TYR A 117 11.89 3.81 2.16
CA TYR A 117 11.97 4.99 1.30
C TYR A 117 13.37 5.18 0.72
N ASP A 118 13.42 5.60 -0.54
CA ASP A 118 14.61 6.09 -1.23
C ASP A 118 14.53 7.62 -1.31
N ASP A 119 15.10 8.27 -0.30
CA ASP A 119 15.06 9.72 -0.14
C ASP A 119 15.87 10.48 -1.20
N GLY A 120 16.77 9.77 -1.90
CA GLY A 120 17.57 10.34 -2.99
C GLY A 120 16.81 10.41 -4.32
N ALA A 121 15.77 9.60 -4.49
CA ALA A 121 15.01 9.49 -5.73
C ALA A 121 13.74 10.35 -5.73
N GLN A 122 13.85 11.67 -5.62
CA GLN A 122 12.67 12.53 -5.74
C GLN A 122 12.14 12.57 -7.18
N SER A 123 10.83 12.37 -7.33
CA SER A 123 10.11 12.54 -8.59
C SER A 123 9.17 13.73 -8.45
N PRO A 124 9.14 14.67 -9.43
CA PRO A 124 8.35 15.90 -9.32
C PRO A 124 6.84 15.64 -9.20
N ASP A 125 6.37 14.49 -9.67
CA ASP A 125 4.95 14.08 -9.61
C ASP A 125 4.60 13.25 -8.38
N SER A 126 5.56 13.00 -7.48
CA SER A 126 5.35 12.12 -6.33
C SER A 126 5.04 12.90 -5.07
N VAL A 127 3.98 12.47 -4.37
CA VAL A 127 3.58 13.03 -3.07
C VAL A 127 4.54 12.58 -1.95
N MET A 128 5.36 11.56 -2.20
CA MET A 128 6.36 11.04 -1.27
C MET A 128 7.57 10.47 -2.01
N ALA A 129 8.68 10.28 -1.31
CA ALA A 129 9.80 9.50 -1.84
C ALA A 129 9.31 8.12 -2.30
N PRO A 130 9.83 7.58 -3.42
CA PRO A 130 9.58 6.20 -3.80
C PRO A 130 10.06 5.26 -2.69
N PHE A 131 9.47 4.09 -2.61
CA PHE A 131 9.80 3.13 -1.58
C PHE A 131 9.71 1.71 -2.11
N ARG A 132 10.41 0.81 -1.43
CA ARG A 132 10.28 -0.64 -1.60
C ARG A 132 9.40 -1.18 -0.48
N ILE A 133 8.60 -2.19 -0.79
CA ILE A 133 7.70 -2.83 0.18
C ILE A 133 8.33 -4.16 0.58
N ARG A 134 8.73 -4.28 1.84
CA ARG A 134 9.33 -5.50 2.38
C ARG A 134 8.38 -6.18 3.36
N SER A 135 8.26 -7.49 3.24
CA SER A 135 7.56 -8.34 4.21
C SER A 135 8.24 -8.28 5.57
N GLN A 136 7.50 -8.01 6.63
CA GLN A 136 8.05 -8.13 7.99
C GLN A 136 8.26 -9.60 8.41
N TRP A 137 7.57 -10.54 7.76
CA TRP A 137 7.61 -11.96 8.10
C TRP A 137 8.95 -12.61 7.74
N ASP A 138 9.43 -12.41 6.52
CA ASP A 138 10.57 -13.12 5.95
C ASP A 138 11.57 -12.20 5.25
N SER A 139 11.37 -10.88 5.35
CA SER A 139 12.23 -9.85 4.78
C SER A 139 12.35 -9.85 3.25
N ARG A 140 11.49 -10.58 2.53
CA ARG A 140 11.44 -10.50 1.07
C ARG A 140 10.64 -9.30 0.60
N TYR A 141 11.00 -8.76 -0.56
CA TYR A 141 10.35 -7.63 -1.21
C TYR A 141 9.16 -8.08 -2.04
N LEU A 142 8.07 -7.33 -1.92
CA LEU A 142 6.92 -7.47 -2.80
C LEU A 142 7.28 -6.93 -4.17
N VAL A 143 7.16 -7.77 -5.19
CA VAL A 143 7.43 -7.44 -6.60
C VAL A 143 6.28 -7.90 -7.49
N VAL A 144 6.32 -7.49 -8.75
CA VAL A 144 5.42 -8.00 -9.80
C VAL A 144 6.22 -8.93 -10.69
N ASP A 145 5.77 -10.16 -10.83
CA ASP A 145 6.21 -11.05 -11.90
C ASP A 145 5.52 -10.59 -13.19
N GLU A 146 6.29 -10.06 -14.15
CA GLU A 146 5.76 -9.42 -15.35
C GLU A 146 5.08 -10.42 -16.30
N ASP A 147 5.52 -11.68 -16.31
CA ASP A 147 5.03 -12.73 -17.21
C ASP A 147 3.66 -13.23 -16.75
N SER A 148 3.54 -13.55 -15.47
CA SER A 148 2.30 -14.04 -14.84
C SER A 148 1.36 -12.91 -14.42
N ARG A 149 1.86 -11.67 -14.33
CA ARG A 149 1.16 -10.49 -13.81
C ARG A 149 0.64 -10.68 -12.37
N GLN A 150 1.29 -11.57 -11.63
CA GLN A 150 1.01 -11.83 -10.23
C GLN A 150 2.03 -11.12 -9.35
N LEU A 151 1.67 -10.92 -8.08
CA LEU A 151 2.63 -10.52 -7.09
C LEU A 151 3.46 -11.71 -6.62
N ALA A 152 4.73 -11.44 -6.40
CA ALA A 152 5.68 -12.40 -5.84
C ALA A 152 6.49 -11.77 -4.71
N LEU A 153 7.20 -12.62 -3.97
CA LEU A 153 8.16 -12.23 -2.96
C LEU A 153 9.57 -12.57 -3.44
N GLN A 154 10.46 -11.58 -3.45
CA GLN A 154 11.85 -11.73 -3.92
C GLN A 154 12.84 -11.27 -2.84
N SER A 155 13.95 -12.00 -2.69
CA SER A 155 15.04 -11.63 -1.77
C SER A 155 15.80 -10.39 -2.19
#